data_AF-A0A5C5QCG9-F1
#
_entry.id   AF-A0A5C5QCG9-F1
#
_cell.length_a   1.000
_cell.length_b   1.000
_cell.length_c   1.000
_cell.angle_alpha   90.00
_cell.angle_beta   90.00
_cell.angle_gamma   90.00
#
_symmetry.space_group_name_H-M   'P 1'
#
loop_
_entity.id
_entity.type
_entity.pdbx_description
1 polymer ?
#
loop_
_entity_poly.entity_id
_entity_poly.type
_entity_poly.pdbx_seq_one_letter_code
_entity_poly.pdbx_strand_id
1 'polypeptide(L)'
;MTVSAIKVAMHRFGQSPTDIFKTVTKTDGGYRVVMRDDFQLSLTDQELAQGARGAQFDGPDRGMLKDAQFLFAVSAKRAQMENNDRTAGRSFQAAIRSLNDGEDETGPGEGLQRLGLKQHMKRVSVYDLARGQLGICNRARHSVAVINGREEYWGRQGSAPTRGYAVALV
;
A
#
# COMPACT_ATOMS: atom_id res chain seq x y z
N MET A 1 3.86 2.25 -6.86
CA MET A 1 2.50 2.69 -6.50
C MET A 1 2.12 2.51 -5.04
N THR A 2 2.42 1.34 -4.49
CA THR A 2 2.09 0.89 -3.14
C THR A 2 2.48 1.85 -1.99
N VAL A 3 3.46 2.74 -2.20
CA VAL A 3 3.92 3.71 -1.19
C VAL A 3 2.79 4.61 -0.66
N SER A 4 1.94 5.16 -1.53
CA SER A 4 0.87 6.07 -1.10
C SER A 4 -0.16 5.35 -0.23
N ALA A 5 -0.56 4.15 -0.63
CA ALA A 5 -1.46 3.29 0.13
C ALA A 5 -0.87 2.91 1.50
N ILE A 6 0.41 2.54 1.56
CA ILE A 6 1.12 2.25 2.82
C ILE A 6 1.11 3.47 3.74
N LYS A 7 1.48 4.65 3.23
CA LYS A 7 1.51 5.89 4.03
C LYS A 7 0.14 6.22 4.63
N VAL A 8 -0.91 6.13 3.82
CA VAL A 8 -2.28 6.41 4.26
C VAL A 8 -2.78 5.36 5.25
N ALA A 9 -2.47 4.07 5.04
CA ALA A 9 -2.81 3.01 5.98
C ALA A 9 -2.11 3.20 7.34
N MET A 10 -0.80 3.48 7.33
CA MET A 10 -0.02 3.73 8.54
C MET A 10 -0.51 4.97 9.29
N HIS A 11 -0.93 6.01 8.56
CA HIS A 11 -1.49 7.22 9.17
C HIS A 11 -2.87 6.97 9.78
N ARG A 12 -3.72 6.13 9.17
CA ARG A 12 -5.09 5.86 9.63
C ARG A 12 -5.14 4.93 10.83
N PHE A 13 -4.41 3.83 10.75
CA PHE A 13 -4.58 2.71 11.68
C PHE A 13 -3.47 2.63 12.72
N GLY A 14 -2.27 3.11 12.39
CA GLY A 14 -1.07 2.97 13.21
C GLY A 14 0.10 2.46 12.38
N GLN A 15 1.32 2.68 12.87
CA GLN A 15 2.54 2.34 12.13
C GLN A 15 2.71 0.83 11.97
N SER A 16 2.32 0.04 12.97
CA SER A 16 2.67 -1.38 13.01
C SER A 16 1.83 -2.19 12.03
N PRO A 17 2.38 -3.26 11.41
CA PRO A 17 1.57 -4.19 10.62
C PRO A 17 0.38 -4.79 11.39
N THR A 18 0.47 -4.91 12.72
CA THR A 18 -0.62 -5.38 13.58
C THR A 18 -1.73 -4.35 13.77
N ASP A 19 -1.47 -3.07 13.49
CA ASP A 19 -2.49 -2.02 13.51
C ASP A 19 -3.31 -2.05 12.21
N ILE A 20 -2.68 -2.45 11.10
CA ILE A 20 -3.27 -2.40 9.75
C ILE A 20 -3.96 -3.72 9.40
N PHE A 21 -3.34 -4.87 9.65
CA PHE A 21 -3.93 -6.18 9.34
C PHE A 21 -4.77 -6.71 10.51
N LYS A 22 -5.70 -7.63 10.21
CA LYS A 22 -6.54 -8.27 11.23
C LYS A 22 -5.71 -9.14 12.16
N THR A 23 -4.76 -9.92 11.61
CA THR A 23 -3.75 -10.63 12.40
C THR A 23 -2.42 -10.74 11.64
N VAL A 24 -1.32 -10.74 12.39
CA VAL A 24 0.03 -11.04 11.90
C VAL A 24 0.67 -12.02 12.89
N THR A 25 0.94 -13.24 12.46
CA THR A 25 1.46 -14.32 13.31
C THR A 25 2.81 -14.78 12.78
N LYS A 26 3.86 -14.76 13.61
CA LYS A 26 5.17 -15.33 13.26
C LYS A 26 5.03 -16.85 13.09
N THR A 27 5.71 -17.40 12.10
CA THR A 27 5.87 -18.84 11.89
C THR A 27 7.35 -19.19 11.82
N ASP A 28 7.69 -20.48 11.87
CA ASP A 28 9.10 -20.94 11.86
C ASP A 28 9.91 -20.46 10.66
N GLY A 29 9.25 -20.19 9.52
CA GLY A 29 9.89 -19.74 8.29
C GLY A 29 9.36 -18.44 7.72
N GLY A 30 8.67 -17.62 8.52
CA GLY A 30 8.09 -16.37 8.03
C GLY A 30 6.91 -15.87 8.85
N TYR A 31 5.81 -15.51 8.18
CA TYR A 31 4.61 -14.94 8.81
C TYR A 31 3.34 -15.43 8.12
N ARG A 32 2.28 -15.62 8.90
CA ARG A 32 0.89 -15.70 8.41
C ARG A 32 0.19 -14.38 8.66
N VAL A 33 -0.51 -13.88 7.65
CA VAL A 33 -1.24 -12.62 7.70
C VAL A 33 -2.69 -12.86 7.32
N VAL A 34 -3.60 -12.34 8.13
CA VAL A 34 -5.03 -12.23 7.80
C VAL A 34 -5.36 -10.75 7.69
N MET A 35 -5.85 -10.34 6.53
CA MET A 35 -6.20 -8.95 6.24
C MET A 35 -7.59 -8.58 6.75
N ARG A 36 -7.95 -7.28 6.69
CA ARG A 36 -9.26 -6.78 7.14
C ARG A 36 -10.41 -7.16 6.21
N ASP A 37 -10.11 -7.50 4.96
CA ASP A 37 -11.07 -8.09 4.01
C ASP A 37 -11.06 -9.63 4.03
N ASP A 38 -10.56 -10.22 5.11
CA ASP A 38 -10.45 -11.66 5.36
C ASP A 38 -9.54 -12.43 4.38
N PHE A 39 -8.82 -11.74 3.49
CA PHE A 39 -7.79 -12.36 2.66
C PHE A 39 -6.66 -12.90 3.55
N GLN A 40 -6.20 -14.12 3.26
CA GLN A 40 -5.14 -14.78 4.02
C GLN A 40 -3.95 -15.11 3.13
N LEU A 41 -2.74 -14.87 3.64
CA LEU A 41 -1.51 -15.25 2.98
C LEU A 41 -0.42 -15.64 3.97
N SER A 42 0.60 -16.32 3.45
CA SER A 42 1.84 -16.57 4.17
C SER A 42 3.00 -15.94 3.41
N LEU A 43 3.89 -15.28 4.14
CA LEU A 43 5.18 -14.80 3.67
C LEU A 43 6.25 -15.71 4.21
N THR A 44 7.19 -16.12 3.36
CA THR A 44 8.45 -16.73 3.79
C THR A 44 9.47 -15.66 4.18
N ASP A 45 10.48 -16.02 4.98
CA ASP A 45 11.59 -15.11 5.29
C ASP A 45 12.33 -14.65 4.02
N GLN A 46 12.41 -15.52 2.99
CA GLN A 46 12.97 -15.16 1.69
C GLN A 46 12.12 -14.10 0.96
N GLU A 47 10.80 -14.26 0.93
CA GLU A 47 9.89 -13.27 0.34
C GLU A 47 9.91 -11.95 1.11
N LEU A 48 10.01 -12.01 2.44
CA LEU A 48 10.17 -10.81 3.26
C LEU A 48 11.46 -10.05 2.90
N ALA A 49 12.58 -10.76 2.75
CA ALA A 49 13.85 -10.17 2.35
C ALA A 49 13.80 -9.60 0.91
N GLN A 50 13.15 -10.30 -0.02
CA GLN A 50 12.94 -9.81 -1.39
C GLN A 50 12.06 -8.57 -1.41
N GLY A 51 10.96 -8.56 -0.65
CA GLY A 51 10.04 -7.44 -0.54
C GLY A 51 10.71 -6.21 0.05
N ALA A 52 11.51 -6.38 1.11
CA ALA A 52 12.25 -5.27 1.73
C ALA A 52 13.23 -4.60 0.74
N ARG A 53 13.96 -5.39 -0.05
CA ARG A 53 14.85 -4.88 -1.10
C ARG A 53 14.07 -4.24 -2.26
N GLY A 54 12.97 -4.87 -2.65
CA GLY A 54 12.11 -4.44 -3.76
C GLY A 54 11.30 -3.17 -3.48
N ALA A 55 11.06 -2.86 -2.20
CA ALA A 55 10.34 -1.67 -1.79
C ALA A 55 11.09 -0.37 -2.13
N GLN A 56 12.43 -0.40 -2.07
CA GLN A 56 13.30 0.76 -2.33
C GLN A 56 12.96 1.99 -1.47
N PHE A 57 12.38 1.77 -0.27
CA PHE A 57 12.04 2.86 0.64
C PHE A 57 13.29 3.41 1.33
N ASP A 58 13.37 4.73 1.43
CA ASP A 58 14.44 5.45 2.11
C ASP A 58 13.86 6.46 3.11
N GLY A 59 14.59 6.68 4.20
CA GLY A 59 14.15 7.50 5.32
C GLY A 59 14.96 7.30 6.60
N PRO A 60 14.90 8.25 7.54
CA PRO A 60 15.69 8.22 8.77
C PRO A 60 15.14 7.23 9.81
N ASP A 61 13.83 7.01 9.85
CA ASP A 61 13.19 6.10 10.81
C ASP A 61 13.28 4.64 10.31
N ARG A 62 14.26 3.91 10.85
CA ARG A 62 14.50 2.50 10.50
C ARG A 62 13.39 1.56 10.97
N GLY A 63 12.69 1.90 12.07
CA GLY A 63 11.55 1.13 12.56
C GLY A 63 10.37 1.24 11.60
N MET A 64 9.99 2.47 11.26
CA MET A 64 8.93 2.76 10.28
C MET A 64 9.24 2.14 8.91
N LEU A 65 10.50 2.20 8.45
CA LEU A 65 10.89 1.58 7.18
C LEU A 65 10.72 0.07 7.20
N LYS A 66 11.08 -0.60 8.31
CA LYS A 66 10.89 -2.05 8.45
C LYS A 66 9.41 -2.42 8.39
N ASP A 67 8.55 -1.67 9.07
CA ASP A 67 7.09 -1.89 9.05
C ASP A 67 6.53 -1.67 7.63
N ALA A 68 6.91 -0.57 6.98
CA ALA A 68 6.50 -0.26 5.61
C ALA A 68 6.97 -1.33 4.60
N GLN A 69 8.20 -1.83 4.73
CA GLN A 69 8.73 -2.92 3.92
C GLN A 69 7.95 -4.24 4.12
N PHE A 70 7.51 -4.52 5.34
CA PHE A 70 6.62 -5.65 5.61
C PHE A 70 5.27 -5.49 4.90
N LEU A 71 4.64 -4.31 4.99
CA LEU A 71 3.39 -4.00 4.28
C LEU A 71 3.55 -4.15 2.76
N PHE A 72 4.68 -3.70 2.21
CA PHE A 72 5.01 -3.88 0.80
C PHE A 72 5.14 -5.36 0.42
N ALA A 73 5.83 -6.17 1.23
CA ALA A 73 5.95 -7.60 0.99
C ALA A 73 4.58 -8.32 1.00
N VAL A 74 3.70 -7.96 1.94
CA VAL A 74 2.32 -8.47 1.99
C VAL A 74 1.54 -8.08 0.73
N SER A 75 1.62 -6.81 0.32
CA SER A 75 1.00 -6.33 -0.92
C SER A 75 1.51 -7.09 -2.15
N ALA A 76 2.83 -7.36 -2.22
CA ALA A 76 3.43 -8.13 -3.31
C ALA A 76 2.94 -9.58 -3.30
N LYS A 77 2.81 -10.19 -2.12
CA LYS A 77 2.33 -11.57 -2.01
C LYS A 77 0.88 -11.71 -2.48
N ARG A 78 0.03 -10.75 -2.10
CA ARG A 78 -1.35 -10.71 -2.59
C ARG A 78 -1.40 -10.50 -4.11
N ALA A 79 -0.62 -9.56 -4.65
CA ALA A 79 -0.50 -9.35 -6.09
C ALA A 79 -0.04 -10.62 -6.84
N GLN A 80 0.90 -11.37 -6.27
CA GLN A 80 1.30 -12.67 -6.81
C GLN A 80 0.12 -13.66 -6.85
N MET A 81 -0.59 -13.81 -5.73
CA MET A 81 -1.70 -14.76 -5.59
C MET A 81 -2.90 -14.42 -6.49
N GLU A 82 -3.20 -13.14 -6.65
CA GLU A 82 -4.29 -12.63 -7.49
C GLU A 82 -3.86 -12.45 -8.96
N ASN A 83 -2.59 -12.73 -9.28
CA ASN A 83 -2.00 -12.55 -10.61
C ASN A 83 -2.21 -11.13 -11.19
N ASN A 84 -1.86 -10.11 -10.40
CA ASN A 84 -1.83 -8.70 -10.80
C ASN A 84 -1.20 -8.51 -12.17
N ASP A 85 -1.80 -7.65 -12.99
CA ASP A 85 -1.34 -7.33 -14.36
C ASP A 85 -1.19 -8.55 -15.27
N ARG A 86 -1.83 -9.67 -14.90
CA ARG A 86 -1.72 -10.98 -15.56
C ARG A 86 -0.29 -11.54 -15.62
N THR A 87 0.64 -10.95 -14.86
CA THR A 87 2.07 -11.30 -14.88
C THR A 87 2.65 -11.56 -13.50
N ALA A 88 2.07 -10.99 -12.44
CA ALA A 88 2.57 -11.12 -11.07
C ALA A 88 2.55 -12.58 -10.56
N GLY A 89 1.62 -13.41 -11.03
CA GLY A 89 1.51 -14.81 -10.64
C GLY A 89 2.70 -15.69 -11.03
N ARG A 90 3.57 -15.20 -11.94
CA ARG A 90 4.76 -15.95 -12.39
C ARG A 90 5.78 -16.18 -11.27
N SER A 91 5.94 -15.22 -10.36
CA SER A 91 6.89 -15.30 -9.23
C SER A 91 6.70 -14.12 -8.28
N PHE A 92 7.18 -14.23 -7.04
CA PHE A 92 7.19 -13.10 -6.11
C PHE A 92 7.95 -11.88 -6.66
N GLN A 93 9.06 -12.12 -7.38
CA GLN A 93 9.81 -11.05 -8.05
C GLN A 93 9.01 -10.39 -9.19
N ALA A 94 8.17 -11.15 -9.90
CA ALA A 94 7.26 -10.58 -10.89
C ALA A 94 6.21 -9.69 -10.22
N ALA A 95 5.67 -10.11 -9.08
CA ALA A 95 4.77 -9.27 -8.30
C ALA A 95 5.46 -7.98 -7.82
N ILE A 96 6.68 -8.04 -7.26
CA ILE A 96 7.43 -6.82 -6.89
C ILE A 96 7.56 -5.85 -8.07
N ARG A 97 7.86 -6.35 -9.28
CA ARG A 97 7.96 -5.51 -10.48
C ARG A 97 6.63 -4.84 -10.83
N SER A 98 5.53 -5.59 -10.73
CA SER A 98 4.17 -5.10 -10.98
C SER A 98 3.66 -4.09 -9.94
N LEU A 99 4.32 -4.00 -8.77
CA LEU A 99 4.03 -2.94 -7.78
C LEU A 99 4.77 -1.62 -8.09
N ASN A 100 5.84 -1.71 -8.88
CA ASN A 100 6.80 -0.65 -9.13
C ASN A 100 6.72 -0.07 -10.56
N ASP A 101 5.85 -0.57 -11.43
CA ASP A 101 5.71 -0.13 -12.82
C ASP A 101 4.64 0.96 -13.05
N GLY A 102 3.82 1.28 -12.05
CA GLY A 102 2.88 2.39 -12.10
C GLY A 102 1.57 2.07 -11.41
N GLU A 103 0.59 2.97 -11.55
CA GLU A 103 -0.79 2.76 -11.10
C GLU A 103 -1.63 2.32 -12.27
N ASP A 104 -2.33 1.22 -12.05
CA ASP A 104 -3.11 0.56 -13.06
C ASP A 104 -4.28 1.46 -13.49
N GLU A 105 -4.51 1.57 -14.80
CA GLU A 105 -5.51 2.50 -15.36
C GLU A 105 -6.95 2.00 -15.15
N THR A 106 -7.11 0.76 -14.67
CA THR A 106 -8.39 0.06 -14.54
C THR A 106 -9.23 0.53 -13.33
N GLY A 107 -8.62 1.18 -12.34
CA GLY A 107 -9.34 1.86 -11.27
C GLY A 107 -8.46 2.35 -10.10
N PRO A 108 -8.83 3.45 -9.41
CA PRO A 108 -8.04 3.97 -8.31
C PRO A 108 -8.13 3.10 -7.05
N GLY A 109 -7.05 3.05 -6.28
CA GLY A 109 -7.05 2.42 -4.95
C GLY A 109 -6.60 0.97 -4.93
N GLU A 110 -6.00 0.46 -6.00
CA GLU A 110 -5.49 -0.91 -6.05
C GLU A 110 -4.48 -1.19 -4.92
N GLY A 111 -3.58 -0.25 -4.62
CA GLY A 111 -2.67 -0.37 -3.48
C GLY A 111 -3.37 -0.55 -2.13
N LEU A 112 -4.51 0.12 -1.90
CA LEU A 112 -5.32 -0.05 -0.68
C LEU A 112 -6.02 -1.41 -0.67
N GLN A 113 -6.51 -1.88 -1.82
CA GLN A 113 -7.11 -3.21 -1.95
C GLN A 113 -6.09 -4.31 -1.66
N ARG A 114 -4.84 -4.18 -2.14
CA ARG A 114 -3.77 -5.14 -1.86
C ARG A 114 -3.34 -5.19 -0.39
N LEU A 115 -3.63 -4.14 0.39
CA LEU A 115 -3.48 -4.13 1.85
C LEU A 115 -4.73 -4.65 2.58
N GLY A 116 -5.74 -5.12 1.84
CA GLY A 116 -6.99 -5.64 2.38
C GLY A 116 -7.92 -4.59 2.96
N LEU A 117 -7.83 -3.36 2.46
CA LEU A 117 -8.61 -2.22 2.93
C LEU A 117 -9.86 -1.97 2.08
N LYS A 118 -10.30 -2.93 1.26
CA LYS A 118 -11.42 -2.76 0.33
C LYS A 118 -12.70 -2.26 1.00
N GLN A 119 -12.99 -2.73 2.22
CA GLN A 119 -14.16 -2.32 3.02
C GLN A 119 -13.98 -0.99 3.75
N HIS A 120 -12.77 -0.42 3.70
CA HIS A 120 -12.39 0.86 4.30
C HIS A 120 -12.16 1.94 3.23
N MET A 121 -12.55 1.69 1.98
CA MET A 121 -12.33 2.62 0.88
C MET A 121 -13.62 3.29 0.45
N LYS A 122 -13.56 4.59 0.18
CA LYS A 122 -14.66 5.34 -0.41
C LYS A 122 -14.14 6.20 -1.57
N ARG A 123 -14.74 6.08 -2.76
CA ARG A 123 -14.51 7.06 -3.84
C ARG A 123 -15.09 8.41 -3.40
N VAL A 124 -14.28 9.44 -3.50
CA VAL A 124 -14.64 10.82 -3.10
C VAL A 124 -14.23 11.80 -4.17
N SER A 125 -14.62 13.07 -4.03
CA SER A 125 -14.07 14.12 -4.88
C SER A 125 -12.65 14.47 -4.43
N VAL A 126 -11.86 15.02 -5.36
CA VAL A 126 -10.53 15.53 -4.99
C VAL A 126 -10.60 16.66 -3.95
N TYR A 127 -11.70 17.41 -3.92
CA TYR A 127 -11.95 18.47 -2.94
C TYR A 127 -12.21 17.93 -1.53
N ASP A 128 -12.75 16.72 -1.40
CA ASP A 128 -12.90 16.09 -0.09
C ASP A 128 -11.53 15.80 0.52
N LEU A 129 -10.60 15.27 -0.30
CA LEU A 129 -9.22 15.09 0.12
C LEU A 129 -8.56 16.42 0.45
N ALA A 130 -8.71 17.44 -0.41
CA ALA A 130 -8.16 18.79 -0.18
C ALA A 130 -8.68 19.46 1.10
N ARG A 131 -9.90 19.13 1.54
CA ARG A 131 -10.49 19.62 2.80
C ARG A 131 -10.04 18.84 4.05
N GLY A 132 -9.13 17.87 3.89
CA GLY A 132 -8.53 17.15 5.01
C GLY A 132 -8.91 15.68 5.11
N GLN A 133 -9.78 15.17 4.23
CA GLN A 133 -10.09 13.74 4.24
C GLN A 133 -8.83 12.94 3.85
N LEU A 134 -8.46 11.96 4.66
CA LEU A 134 -7.31 11.10 4.43
C LEU A 134 -7.59 10.15 3.26
N GLY A 135 -6.65 10.03 2.34
CA GLY A 135 -6.82 9.16 1.18
C GLY A 135 -5.65 9.18 0.21
N ILE A 136 -5.86 8.57 -0.94
CA ILE A 136 -4.93 8.64 -2.07
C ILE A 136 -5.57 9.37 -3.25
N CYS A 137 -4.74 10.04 -4.05
CA CYS A 137 -5.15 10.68 -5.29
C CYS A 137 -4.32 10.13 -6.45
N ASN A 138 -4.98 9.58 -7.46
CA ASN A 138 -4.34 8.93 -8.60
C ASN A 138 -4.42 9.81 -9.85
N ARG A 139 -3.31 9.94 -10.58
CA ARG A 139 -3.20 10.70 -11.84
C ARG A 139 -2.03 10.20 -12.69
N ALA A 140 -2.27 9.99 -13.98
CA ALA A 140 -1.24 9.64 -14.97
C ALA A 140 -0.27 8.54 -14.49
N ARG A 141 -0.79 7.38 -14.07
CA ARG A 141 -0.05 6.23 -13.53
C ARG A 141 0.74 6.48 -12.24
N HIS A 142 0.44 7.57 -11.55
CA HIS A 142 1.01 7.91 -10.26
C HIS A 142 -0.09 8.03 -9.20
N SER A 143 0.26 7.78 -7.95
CA SER A 143 -0.61 8.04 -6.81
C SER A 143 0.20 8.66 -5.71
N VAL A 144 -0.45 9.64 -5.07
CA VAL A 144 0.08 10.34 -3.93
C VAL A 144 -0.81 10.08 -2.73
N ALA A 145 -0.20 9.95 -1.56
CA ALA A 145 -0.93 10.03 -0.31
C ALA A 145 -1.41 11.48 -0.13
N VAL A 146 -2.62 11.67 0.36
CA VAL A 146 -3.14 12.99 0.76
C VAL A 146 -3.43 12.93 2.25
N ILE A 147 -2.68 13.72 3.01
CA ILE A 147 -2.73 13.78 4.47
C ILE A 147 -2.97 15.24 4.85
N ASN A 148 -3.95 15.52 5.70
CA ASN A 148 -4.30 16.88 6.14
C ASN A 148 -4.49 17.88 4.97
N GLY A 149 -5.15 17.43 3.90
CA GLY A 149 -5.44 18.28 2.74
C GLY A 149 -4.28 18.47 1.78
N ARG A 150 -3.15 17.80 2.01
CA ARG A 150 -1.89 18.04 1.30
C ARG A 150 -1.36 16.75 0.74
N GLU A 151 -0.95 16.80 -0.52
CA GLU A 151 -0.26 15.69 -1.15
C GLU A 151 1.10 15.47 -0.49
N GLU A 152 1.47 14.22 -0.32
CA GLU A 152 2.73 13.83 0.26
C GLU A 152 3.68 13.35 -0.86
N TYR A 153 4.83 14.02 -0.96
CA TYR A 153 5.88 13.78 -1.95
C TYR A 153 7.20 13.43 -1.27
N TRP A 154 7.56 12.15 -1.27
CA TRP A 154 8.91 11.70 -0.86
C TRP A 154 9.38 12.21 0.52
N GLY A 155 8.48 12.23 1.50
CA GLY A 155 8.72 12.73 2.86
C GLY A 155 8.48 14.22 3.03
N ARG A 156 7.87 14.91 2.06
CA ARG A 156 7.61 16.35 2.08
C ARG A 156 6.15 16.67 1.79
N GLN A 157 5.67 17.69 2.47
CA GLN A 157 4.33 18.22 2.26
C GLN A 157 4.28 19.02 0.95
N GLY A 158 3.37 18.64 0.07
CA GLY A 158 3.08 19.32 -1.19
C GLY A 158 1.89 20.27 -1.12
N SER A 159 1.27 20.46 -2.28
CA SER A 159 0.07 21.29 -2.45
C SER A 159 -1.21 20.49 -2.21
N ALA A 160 -2.33 21.19 -2.10
CA ALA A 160 -3.63 20.54 -2.09
C ALA A 160 -3.91 19.89 -3.45
N PRO A 161 -4.52 18.69 -3.49
CA PRO A 161 -4.85 18.04 -4.75
C PRO A 161 -5.96 18.81 -5.46
N THR A 162 -5.79 19.06 -6.75
CA THR A 162 -6.77 19.82 -7.57
C THR A 162 -7.44 18.98 -8.65
N ARG A 163 -6.89 17.79 -8.95
CA ARG A 163 -7.41 16.86 -9.96
C ARG A 163 -6.92 15.44 -9.69
N GLY A 164 -7.64 14.46 -10.25
CA GLY A 164 -7.30 13.05 -10.19
C GLY A 164 -8.45 12.20 -9.65
N TYR A 165 -8.25 10.89 -9.64
CA TYR A 165 -9.19 9.94 -9.06
C TYR A 165 -8.90 9.79 -7.57
N ALA A 166 -9.84 10.22 -6.73
CA ALA A 166 -9.66 10.28 -5.29
C ALA A 166 -10.36 9.11 -4.59
N VAL A 167 -9.63 8.45 -3.70
CA VAL A 167 -10.14 7.41 -2.81
C VAL A 167 -9.76 7.77 -1.38
N ALA A 168 -10.77 8.00 -0.56
CA ALA A 168 -10.61 8.18 0.87
C ALA A 168 -10.52 6.85 1.60
N LEU A 169 -9.73 6.83 2.66
CA LEU A 169 -9.68 5.74 3.63
C LEU A 169 -10.60 6.11 4.81
N VAL A 170 -11.65 5.32 5.03
CA VAL A 170 -12.73 5.54 6.01
C VAL A 170 -12.70 4.55 7.17
#